data_AF-A0A447TCF2-F1
#
_entry.id   AF-A0A447TCF2-F1
#
_cell.length_a   1.000
_cell.length_b   1.000
_cell.length_c   1.000
_cell.angle_alpha   90.00
_cell.angle_beta   90.00
_cell.angle_gamma   90.00
#
_symmetry.space_group_name_H-M   'P 1'
#
loop_
_entity.id
_entity.type
_entity.pdbx_description
1 polymer ?
#
loop_
_entity_poly.entity_id
_entity_poly.type
_entity_poly.pdbx_seq_one_letter_code
_entity_poly.pdbx_strand_id
1 'polypeptide(L)'
;MLYDIDLRLRPNGSSGLLVSSISAFRQYQENQAWVWEHQALTRARFVAGDAGIGSQFEAERHAILTLERDPAKLRDEVMAMRQRMLDSHPAHDGDVKNARGGIIDIEFIVQYLILAHAKTLPALTGNTGNIALLAVAAEAGLIDRRLAEDARAAYRLYRRLQHSARLNDRKTVEVDESLRTAYARGRELWRQVFEQALDFS
;
A
#
# COMPACT_ATOMS: atom_id res chain seq x y z
N MET A 1 -21.50 -4.30 19.69
CA MET A 1 -20.12 -4.41 19.18
C MET A 1 -19.63 -2.99 18.93
N LEU A 2 -18.47 -2.58 19.46
CA LEU A 2 -18.01 -1.17 19.37
C LEU A 2 -17.37 -0.86 18.00
N TYR A 3 -16.68 -1.85 17.41
CA TYR A 3 -16.04 -1.77 16.10
C TYR A 3 -16.12 -3.13 15.39
N ASP A 4 -16.25 -3.11 14.06
CA ASP A 4 -16.04 -4.29 13.21
C ASP A 4 -14.55 -4.62 13.11
N ILE A 5 -14.17 -5.86 13.44
CA ILE A 5 -12.79 -6.33 13.43
C ILE A 5 -12.61 -7.31 12.28
N ASP A 6 -11.66 -7.04 11.37
CA ASP A 6 -11.28 -7.93 10.28
C ASP A 6 -9.94 -8.62 10.60
N LEU A 7 -9.98 -9.94 10.77
CA LEU A 7 -8.83 -10.77 11.13
C LEU A 7 -8.27 -11.59 9.97
N ARG A 8 -8.69 -11.31 8.72
CA ARG A 8 -8.36 -12.14 7.55
C ARG A 8 -6.92 -12.00 7.06
N LEU A 9 -6.17 -11.00 7.52
CA LEU A 9 -4.76 -10.76 7.15
C LEU A 9 -3.74 -11.49 8.06
N ARG A 10 -4.19 -12.35 8.97
CA ARG A 10 -3.30 -13.18 9.79
C ARG A 10 -2.72 -14.35 8.98
N PRO A 11 -1.61 -14.98 9.41
CA PRO A 11 -1.07 -16.17 8.75
C PRO A 11 -2.14 -17.23 8.48
N ASN A 12 -2.20 -17.74 7.25
CA ASN A 12 -3.21 -18.70 6.76
C ASN A 12 -4.66 -18.19 6.77
N GLY A 13 -4.87 -16.87 6.88
CA GLY A 13 -6.17 -16.22 6.78
C GLY A 13 -7.21 -16.80 7.74
N SER A 14 -8.42 -17.06 7.24
CA SER A 14 -9.52 -17.62 8.04
C SER A 14 -9.24 -19.02 8.61
N SER A 15 -8.38 -19.79 7.96
CA SER A 15 -8.03 -21.16 8.36
C SER A 15 -6.89 -21.23 9.36
N GLY A 16 -6.20 -20.11 9.61
CA GLY A 16 -5.11 -20.02 10.57
C GLY A 16 -5.57 -19.81 12.01
N LEU A 17 -4.67 -20.13 12.94
CA LEU A 17 -4.83 -19.80 14.36
C LEU A 17 -5.09 -18.30 14.54
N LEU A 18 -5.87 -17.96 15.57
CA LEU A 18 -6.21 -16.58 15.89
C LEU A 18 -4.97 -15.78 16.35
N VAL A 19 -4.05 -16.47 17.01
CA VAL A 19 -2.82 -15.90 17.57
C VAL A 19 -1.64 -16.75 17.09
N SER A 20 -0.51 -16.11 16.80
CA SER A 20 0.74 -16.77 16.42
C SER A 20 1.86 -16.28 17.32
N SER A 21 2.81 -17.16 17.67
CA SER A 21 4.07 -16.71 18.27
C SER A 21 4.87 -15.89 17.25
N ILE A 22 5.80 -15.07 17.73
CA ILE A 22 6.72 -14.32 16.85
C ILE A 22 7.50 -15.27 15.93
N SER A 23 7.98 -16.39 16.47
CA SER A 23 8.71 -17.40 15.69
C SER A 23 7.86 -18.01 14.56
N ALA A 24 6.60 -18.35 14.83
CA ALA A 24 5.69 -18.90 13.83
C ALA A 24 5.32 -17.85 12.78
N PHE A 25 5.10 -16.60 13.20
CA PHE A 25 4.86 -15.47 12.30
C PHE A 25 6.04 -15.29 11.34
N ARG A 26 7.27 -15.23 11.87
CA ARG A 26 8.49 -15.13 11.06
C ARG A 26 8.59 -16.28 10.05
N GLN A 27 8.50 -17.52 10.52
CA GLN A 27 8.62 -18.70 9.67
C GLN A 27 7.58 -18.68 8.52
N TYR A 28 6.35 -18.25 8.81
CA TYR A 28 5.33 -18.10 7.80
C TYR A 28 5.68 -17.00 6.78
N GLN A 29 6.09 -15.82 7.26
CA GLN A 29 6.43 -14.68 6.38
C GLN A 29 7.62 -14.97 5.46
N GLU A 30 8.62 -15.72 5.93
CA GLU A 30 9.80 -16.07 5.14
C GLU A 30 9.53 -17.18 4.10
N ASN A 31 8.69 -18.16 4.43
CA ASN A 31 8.62 -19.41 3.67
C ASN A 31 7.30 -19.67 2.92
N GLN A 32 6.21 -18.99 3.32
CA GLN A 32 4.87 -19.32 2.85
C GLN A 32 4.07 -18.10 2.38
N ALA A 33 4.38 -16.91 2.89
CA ALA A 33 3.62 -15.71 2.58
C ALA A 33 3.76 -15.31 1.11
N TRP A 34 2.65 -14.89 0.52
CA TRP A 34 2.61 -14.35 -0.83
C TRP A 34 3.09 -12.88 -0.83
N VAL A 35 3.54 -12.37 -1.99
CA VAL A 35 3.96 -10.97 -2.12
C VAL A 35 2.88 -9.97 -1.70
N TRP A 36 1.61 -10.26 -1.96
CA TRP A 36 0.51 -9.38 -1.50
C TRP A 36 0.38 -9.32 0.03
N GLU A 37 0.79 -10.37 0.75
CA GLU A 37 0.84 -10.35 2.21
C GLU A 37 2.01 -9.49 2.69
N HIS A 38 3.15 -9.53 2.00
CA HIS A 38 4.25 -8.60 2.26
C HIS A 38 3.85 -7.15 1.94
N GLN A 39 3.03 -6.91 0.90
CA GLN A 39 2.45 -5.59 0.64
C GLN A 39 1.58 -5.12 1.81
N ALA A 40 0.71 -5.99 2.35
CA ALA A 40 -0.07 -5.66 3.53
C ALA A 40 0.81 -5.39 4.76
N LEU A 41 1.90 -6.16 4.92
CA LEU A 41 2.86 -6.03 6.01
C LEU A 41 3.57 -4.67 6.03
N THR A 42 3.74 -4.00 4.88
CA THR A 42 4.32 -2.63 4.81
C THR A 42 3.57 -1.62 5.69
N ARG A 43 2.27 -1.84 5.90
CA ARG A 43 1.38 -0.97 6.69
C ARG A 43 1.16 -1.46 8.11
N ALA A 44 1.57 -2.68 8.42
CA ALA A 44 1.44 -3.23 9.75
C ALA A 44 2.36 -2.49 10.74
N ARG A 45 1.90 -2.34 11.97
CA ARG A 45 2.68 -1.84 13.10
C ARG A 45 2.15 -2.41 14.39
N PHE A 46 3.01 -2.51 15.39
CA PHE A 46 2.58 -2.74 16.76
C PHE A 46 1.68 -1.57 17.25
N VAL A 47 0.57 -1.90 17.91
CA VAL A 47 -0.42 -0.91 18.38
C VAL A 47 -0.73 -0.99 19.87
N ALA A 48 -0.61 -2.16 20.50
CA ALA A 48 -0.94 -2.38 21.89
C ALA A 48 -0.37 -3.73 22.39
N GLY A 49 -0.13 -3.83 23.71
CA GLY A 49 0.35 -5.05 24.38
C GLY A 49 1.71 -4.84 25.03
N ASP A 50 2.44 -5.94 25.24
CA ASP A 50 3.79 -5.92 25.78
C ASP A 50 4.80 -5.27 24.80
N ALA A 51 5.60 -4.34 25.31
CA ALA A 51 6.55 -3.59 24.49
C ALA A 51 7.68 -4.48 23.94
N GLY A 52 8.10 -5.52 24.67
CA GLY A 52 9.10 -6.48 24.22
C GLY A 52 8.61 -7.33 23.05
N ILE A 53 7.34 -7.73 23.04
CA ILE A 53 6.70 -8.36 21.88
C ILE A 53 6.64 -7.37 20.72
N GLY A 54 6.28 -6.11 20.98
CA GLY A 54 6.24 -5.05 19.96
C GLY A 54 7.59 -4.86 19.27
N SER A 55 8.69 -4.75 20.03
CA SER A 55 10.04 -4.63 19.47
C SER A 55 10.45 -5.85 18.63
N GLN A 56 10.10 -7.06 19.08
CA GLN A 56 10.37 -8.28 18.31
C GLN A 56 9.58 -8.31 16.99
N PHE A 57 8.28 -7.97 17.03
CA PHE A 57 7.47 -7.88 15.82
C PHE A 57 8.04 -6.86 14.82
N GLU A 58 8.43 -5.68 15.27
CA GLU A 58 8.99 -4.65 14.38
C GLU A 58 10.33 -5.07 13.77
N ALA A 59 11.16 -5.80 14.52
CA ALA A 59 12.42 -6.37 14.00
C ALA A 59 12.15 -7.40 12.90
N GLU A 60 11.21 -8.33 13.11
CA GLU A 60 10.84 -9.33 12.10
C GLU A 60 10.20 -8.67 10.88
N ARG A 61 9.30 -7.72 11.10
CA ARG A 61 8.67 -6.93 10.03
C ARG A 61 9.73 -6.23 9.18
N HIS A 62 10.70 -5.56 9.82
CA HIS A 62 11.82 -4.93 9.13
C HIS A 62 12.62 -5.95 8.29
N ALA A 63 13.01 -7.07 8.89
CA ALA A 63 13.76 -8.13 8.21
C ALA A 63 13.03 -8.61 6.94
N ILE A 64 11.73 -8.92 7.03
CA ILE A 64 10.91 -9.34 5.88
C ILE A 64 10.83 -8.25 4.80
N LEU A 65 10.61 -7.00 5.17
CA LEU A 65 10.52 -5.91 4.20
C LEU A 65 11.86 -5.67 3.48
N THR A 66 12.99 -5.91 4.14
CA THR A 66 14.34 -5.76 3.59
C THR A 66 14.89 -6.98 2.83
N LEU A 67 14.09 -8.03 2.63
CA LEU A 67 14.49 -9.17 1.80
C LEU A 67 14.86 -8.71 0.37
N GLU A 68 15.85 -9.37 -0.21
CA GLU A 68 16.20 -9.17 -1.61
C GLU A 68 15.14 -9.76 -2.52
N ARG A 69 14.73 -8.99 -3.52
CA ARG A 69 13.71 -9.37 -4.49
C ARG A 69 14.18 -8.96 -5.88
N ASP A 70 13.83 -9.77 -6.88
CA ASP A 70 13.93 -9.35 -8.28
C ASP A 70 12.90 -8.24 -8.54
N PRO A 71 13.33 -7.01 -8.90
CA PRO A 71 12.41 -5.89 -9.08
C PRO A 71 11.40 -6.07 -10.22
N ALA A 72 11.77 -6.80 -11.28
CA ALA A 72 10.88 -7.05 -12.42
C ALA A 72 9.81 -8.06 -12.05
N LYS A 73 10.19 -9.18 -11.42
CA LYS A 73 9.23 -10.18 -10.93
C LYS A 73 8.28 -9.60 -9.89
N LEU A 74 8.81 -8.83 -8.93
CA LEU A 74 8.00 -8.16 -7.91
C LEU A 74 6.99 -7.20 -8.54
N ARG A 75 7.41 -6.42 -9.53
CA ARG A 75 6.54 -5.50 -10.27
C ARG A 75 5.37 -6.25 -10.92
N ASP A 76 5.64 -7.34 -11.62
CA ASP A 76 4.60 -8.13 -12.29
C ASP A 76 3.59 -8.72 -11.29
N GLU A 77 4.06 -9.23 -10.15
CA GLU A 77 3.19 -9.76 -9.09
C GLU A 77 2.31 -8.69 -8.45
N VAL A 78 2.84 -7.49 -8.19
CA VAL A 78 2.10 -6.35 -7.64
C VAL A 78 1.03 -5.88 -8.63
N MET A 79 1.37 -5.76 -9.92
CA MET A 79 0.41 -5.39 -10.96
C MET A 79 -0.68 -6.45 -11.13
N ALA A 80 -0.32 -7.74 -11.17
CA ALA A 80 -1.29 -8.84 -11.27
C ALA A 80 -2.23 -8.88 -10.06
N MET A 81 -1.74 -8.54 -8.86
CA MET A 81 -2.59 -8.39 -7.68
C MET A 81 -3.56 -7.21 -7.83
N ARG A 82 -3.07 -6.06 -8.33
CA ARG A 82 -3.95 -4.91 -8.57
C ARG A 82 -5.02 -5.21 -9.60
N GLN A 83 -4.69 -5.94 -10.65
CA GLN A 83 -5.64 -6.35 -11.67
C GLN A 83 -6.74 -7.24 -11.09
N ARG A 84 -6.39 -8.28 -10.32
CA ARG A 84 -7.37 -9.13 -9.64
C ARG A 84 -8.32 -8.33 -8.73
N MET A 85 -7.80 -7.29 -8.07
CA MET A 85 -8.65 -6.39 -7.29
C MET A 85 -9.63 -5.62 -8.18
N LEU A 86 -9.20 -5.11 -9.33
CA LEU A 86 -10.06 -4.43 -10.30
C LEU A 86 -11.13 -5.36 -10.88
N ASP A 87 -10.80 -6.62 -11.17
CA ASP A 87 -11.77 -7.59 -11.67
C ASP A 87 -12.89 -7.85 -10.66
N SER A 88 -12.54 -7.91 -9.36
CA SER A 88 -13.51 -8.10 -8.28
C SER A 88 -14.26 -6.81 -7.89
N HIS A 89 -13.62 -5.65 -8.04
CA HIS A 89 -14.13 -4.33 -7.66
C HIS A 89 -13.72 -3.32 -8.74
N PRO A 90 -14.52 -3.19 -9.82
CA PRO A 90 -14.20 -2.32 -10.95
C PRO A 90 -13.96 -0.87 -10.53
N ALA A 91 -13.02 -0.21 -11.21
CA ALA A 91 -12.73 1.19 -10.96
C ALA A 91 -13.93 2.08 -11.32
N HIS A 92 -14.20 3.07 -10.48
CA HIS A 92 -15.24 4.06 -10.70
C HIS A 92 -14.72 5.43 -10.25
N ASP A 93 -14.80 6.45 -11.10
CA ASP A 93 -14.19 7.76 -10.84
C ASP A 93 -14.77 8.47 -9.62
N GLY A 94 -16.05 8.23 -9.33
CA GLY A 94 -16.70 8.72 -8.11
C GLY A 94 -16.27 7.98 -6.83
N ASP A 95 -15.54 6.87 -6.92
CA ASP A 95 -14.94 6.18 -5.79
C ASP A 95 -13.43 6.43 -5.77
N VAL A 96 -13.02 7.49 -5.07
CA VAL A 96 -11.60 7.89 -4.91
C VAL A 96 -10.69 6.78 -4.39
N LYS A 97 -11.25 5.74 -3.76
CA LYS A 97 -10.48 4.60 -3.28
C LYS A 97 -10.05 3.70 -4.43
N ASN A 98 -11.01 3.30 -5.27
CA ASN A 98 -10.83 2.29 -6.32
C ASN A 98 -10.59 2.89 -7.72
N ALA A 99 -10.83 4.19 -7.91
CA ALA A 99 -10.56 4.91 -9.17
C ALA A 99 -9.12 4.72 -9.65
N ARG A 100 -8.93 4.76 -10.97
CA ARG A 100 -7.62 4.67 -11.62
C ARG A 100 -6.79 5.94 -11.38
N GLY A 101 -5.66 5.80 -10.68
CA GLY A 101 -4.88 6.90 -10.10
C GLY A 101 -5.34 7.33 -8.70
N GLY A 102 -6.24 6.55 -8.09
CA GLY A 102 -6.82 6.81 -6.77
C GLY A 102 -5.96 6.36 -5.60
N ILE A 103 -6.58 6.22 -4.42
CA ILE A 103 -5.88 5.89 -3.17
C ILE A 103 -5.14 4.55 -3.25
N ILE A 104 -5.81 3.50 -3.76
CA ILE A 104 -5.21 2.16 -3.83
C ILE A 104 -3.99 2.16 -4.74
N ASP A 105 -4.01 2.85 -5.87
CA ASP A 105 -2.89 2.85 -6.80
C ASP A 105 -1.66 3.54 -6.19
N ILE A 106 -1.87 4.65 -5.45
CA ILE A 106 -0.80 5.29 -4.68
C ILE A 106 -0.27 4.36 -3.57
N GLU A 107 -1.16 3.62 -2.90
CA GLU A 107 -0.75 2.63 -1.89
C GLU A 107 0.09 1.51 -2.51
N PHE A 108 -0.29 1.00 -3.67
CA PHE A 108 0.45 -0.03 -4.39
C PHE A 108 1.82 0.46 -4.86
N ILE A 109 1.91 1.70 -5.35
CA ILE A 109 3.20 2.34 -5.69
C ILE A 109 4.13 2.37 -4.47
N VAL A 110 3.64 2.88 -3.33
CA VAL A 110 4.45 2.97 -2.10
C VAL A 110 4.85 1.57 -1.61
N GLN A 111 3.92 0.61 -1.63
CA GLN A 111 4.21 -0.78 -1.25
C GLN A 111 5.29 -1.42 -2.12
N TYR A 112 5.19 -1.25 -3.45
CA TYR A 112 6.21 -1.73 -4.38
C TYR A 112 7.57 -1.11 -4.07
N LEU A 113 7.63 0.23 -3.92
CA LEU A 113 8.89 0.93 -3.63
C LEU A 113 9.54 0.43 -2.34
N ILE A 114 8.74 0.18 -1.29
CA ILE A 114 9.24 -0.44 -0.05
C ILE A 114 9.82 -1.82 -0.34
N LEU A 115 9.06 -2.73 -0.95
CA LEU A 115 9.50 -4.11 -1.14
C LEU A 115 10.69 -4.25 -2.11
N ALA A 116 10.79 -3.35 -3.10
CA ALA A 116 11.85 -3.33 -4.10
C ALA A 116 13.16 -2.72 -3.57
N HIS A 117 13.06 -1.72 -2.68
CA HIS A 117 14.22 -0.89 -2.32
C HIS A 117 14.54 -0.85 -0.83
N ALA A 118 13.72 -1.40 0.07
CA ALA A 118 13.98 -1.33 1.51
C ALA A 118 15.31 -1.97 1.94
N LYS A 119 15.81 -2.97 1.20
CA LYS A 119 17.14 -3.57 1.45
C LYS A 119 18.27 -2.54 1.40
N THR A 120 18.23 -1.63 0.42
CA THR A 120 19.26 -0.60 0.20
C THR A 120 18.86 0.77 0.75
N LEU A 121 17.56 0.99 0.98
CA LEU A 121 16.99 2.19 1.59
C LEU A 121 16.06 1.82 2.78
N PRO A 122 16.62 1.41 3.94
CA PRO A 122 15.84 0.94 5.09
C PRO A 122 14.84 1.97 5.64
N ALA A 123 15.05 3.27 5.36
CA ALA A 123 14.15 4.37 5.73
C ALA A 123 12.72 4.18 5.19
N LEU A 124 12.53 3.42 4.10
CA LEU A 124 11.21 3.08 3.57
C LEU A 124 10.37 2.21 4.53
N THR A 125 11.01 1.54 5.49
CA THR A 125 10.33 0.69 6.47
C THR A 125 9.78 1.46 7.67
N GLY A 126 9.80 2.80 7.69
CA GLY A 126 9.39 3.57 8.87
C GLY A 126 7.89 3.58 9.20
N ASN A 127 7.02 3.04 8.34
CA ASN A 127 5.54 3.12 8.47
C ASN A 127 5.03 4.55 8.82
N THR A 128 5.62 5.57 8.19
CA THR A 128 5.33 7.00 8.41
C THR A 128 4.14 7.51 7.57
N GLY A 129 3.50 6.61 6.82
CA GLY A 129 2.39 6.89 5.91
C GLY A 129 2.83 7.27 4.49
N ASN A 130 1.95 7.05 3.52
CA ASN A 130 2.26 7.17 2.08
C ASN A 130 2.86 8.52 1.70
N ILE A 131 2.36 9.62 2.27
CA ILE A 131 2.83 10.97 1.96
C ILE A 131 4.30 11.16 2.35
N ALA A 132 4.72 10.61 3.49
CA ALA A 132 6.11 10.72 3.94
C ALA A 132 7.01 9.77 3.13
N LEU A 133 6.54 8.55 2.87
CA LEU A 133 7.30 7.54 2.12
C LEU A 133 7.50 7.92 0.64
N LEU A 134 6.54 8.61 0.01
CA LEU A 134 6.73 9.20 -1.31
C LEU A 134 7.86 10.25 -1.33
N ALA A 135 8.00 11.04 -0.26
CA ALA A 135 9.10 12.00 -0.16
C ALA A 135 10.45 11.30 0.00
N VAL A 136 10.53 10.27 0.85
CA VAL A 136 11.74 9.45 1.02
C VAL A 136 12.17 8.82 -0.32
N ALA A 137 11.23 8.26 -1.08
CA ALA A 137 11.51 7.67 -2.38
C ALA A 137 12.02 8.71 -3.39
N ALA A 138 11.44 9.91 -3.41
CA ALA A 138 11.87 11.00 -4.28
C ALA A 138 13.25 11.55 -3.90
N GLU A 139 13.54 11.72 -2.61
CA GLU A 139 14.85 12.16 -2.10
C GLU A 139 15.96 11.19 -2.45
N ALA A 140 15.65 9.88 -2.50
CA ALA A 140 16.56 8.84 -2.95
C ALA A 140 16.63 8.67 -4.48
N GLY A 141 15.88 9.47 -5.25
CA GLY A 141 15.87 9.42 -6.72
C GLY A 141 15.16 8.20 -7.32
N LEU A 142 14.35 7.48 -6.54
CA LEU A 142 13.58 6.31 -7.01
C LEU A 142 12.37 6.70 -7.87
N ILE A 143 11.84 7.91 -7.64
CA ILE A 143 10.74 8.50 -8.39
C ILE A 143 11.02 9.99 -8.62
N ASP A 144 10.38 10.56 -9.64
CA ASP A 144 10.52 11.99 -9.93
C ASP A 144 9.93 12.84 -8.80
N ARG A 145 10.67 13.87 -8.39
CA ARG A 145 10.27 14.73 -7.26
C ARG A 145 8.97 15.48 -7.51
N ARG A 146 8.72 15.94 -8.74
CA ARG A 146 7.47 16.61 -9.09
C ARG A 146 6.30 15.62 -9.03
N LEU A 147 6.45 14.42 -9.59
CA LEU A 147 5.41 13.38 -9.52
C LEU A 147 5.13 12.94 -8.07
N ALA A 148 6.15 12.86 -7.21
CA ALA A 148 5.97 12.59 -5.80
C ALA A 148 5.13 13.68 -5.11
N GLU A 149 5.44 14.97 -5.33
CA GLU A 149 4.66 16.07 -4.77
C GLU A 149 3.22 16.10 -5.28
N ASP A 150 3.02 15.88 -6.59
CA ASP A 150 1.70 15.78 -7.20
C ASP A 150 0.88 14.64 -6.55
N ALA A 151 1.48 13.46 -6.36
CA ALA A 151 0.84 12.32 -5.72
C ALA A 151 0.55 12.57 -4.23
N ARG A 152 1.44 13.25 -3.50
CA ARG A 152 1.21 13.65 -2.10
C ARG A 152 0.02 14.61 -1.99
N ALA A 153 -0.09 15.59 -2.89
CA ALA A 153 -1.21 16.51 -2.95
C ALA A 153 -2.52 15.79 -3.30
N ALA A 154 -2.48 14.91 -4.31
CA ALA A 154 -3.60 14.07 -4.72
C ALA A 154 -4.09 13.16 -3.58
N TYR A 155 -3.18 12.47 -2.87
CA TYR A 155 -3.55 11.61 -1.75
C TYR A 155 -4.25 12.39 -0.63
N ARG A 156 -3.78 13.62 -0.30
CA ARG A 156 -4.47 14.49 0.66
C ARG A 156 -5.88 14.85 0.19
N LEU A 157 -6.04 15.21 -1.09
CA LEU A 157 -7.35 15.49 -1.68
C LEU A 157 -8.29 14.28 -1.56
N TYR A 158 -7.83 13.09 -1.96
CA TYR A 158 -8.63 11.87 -1.90
C TYR A 158 -9.10 11.54 -0.48
N ARG A 159 -8.20 11.66 0.52
CA ARG A 159 -8.56 11.45 1.92
C ARG A 159 -9.60 12.46 2.40
N ARG A 160 -9.46 13.74 2.04
CA ARG A 160 -10.47 14.77 2.37
C ARG A 160 -11.83 14.45 1.75
N LEU A 161 -11.86 14.12 0.46
CA LEU A 161 -13.09 13.78 -0.25
C LEU A 161 -13.75 12.51 0.32
N GLN A 162 -12.98 11.47 0.60
CA GLN A 162 -13.47 10.23 1.24
C GLN A 162 -14.06 10.51 2.63
N HIS A 163 -13.37 11.32 3.45
CA HIS A 163 -13.87 11.69 4.78
C HIS A 163 -15.16 12.52 4.67
N SER A 164 -15.22 13.48 3.76
CA SER A 164 -16.41 14.29 3.51
C SER A 164 -17.59 13.44 3.03
N ALA A 165 -17.40 12.56 2.06
CA ALA A 165 -18.45 11.67 1.57
C ALA A 165 -19.01 10.80 2.70
N ARG A 166 -18.13 10.21 3.52
CA ARG A 166 -18.53 9.39 4.67
C ARG A 166 -19.32 10.18 5.72
N LEU A 167 -18.94 11.43 6.00
CA LEU A 167 -19.66 12.30 6.94
C LEU A 167 -21.06 12.69 6.43
N ASN A 168 -21.27 12.65 5.12
CA ASN A 168 -22.54 12.96 4.47
C ASN A 168 -23.32 11.68 4.07
N ASP A 169 -22.94 10.51 4.59
CA ASP A 169 -23.50 9.19 4.23
C ASP A 169 -23.53 8.90 2.72
N ARG A 170 -22.59 9.50 1.97
CA ARG A 170 -22.39 9.26 0.55
C ARG A 170 -21.32 8.20 0.33
N LYS A 171 -21.54 7.36 -0.69
CA LYS A 171 -20.55 6.36 -1.14
C LYS A 171 -19.66 6.88 -2.27
N THR A 172 -20.06 7.94 -2.94
CA THR A 172 -19.36 8.53 -4.09
C THR A 172 -19.10 10.01 -3.87
N VAL A 173 -18.11 10.53 -4.58
CA VAL A 173 -17.73 11.94 -4.63
C VAL A 173 -18.11 12.54 -5.98
N GLU A 174 -18.27 13.86 -6.02
CA GLU A 174 -18.39 14.58 -7.28
C GLU A 174 -17.05 14.57 -8.03
N VAL A 175 -17.09 14.32 -9.33
CA VAL A 175 -15.91 14.26 -10.19
C VAL A 175 -15.77 15.57 -10.95
N ASP A 176 -15.06 16.51 -10.34
CA ASP A 176 -14.69 17.79 -10.95
C ASP A 176 -13.35 17.71 -11.72
N GLU A 177 -12.94 18.82 -12.31
CA GLU A 177 -11.71 18.89 -13.07
C GLU A 177 -10.45 18.76 -12.19
N SER A 178 -10.53 19.23 -10.95
CA SER A 178 -9.43 19.07 -9.98
C SER A 178 -9.20 17.60 -9.67
N LEU A 179 -10.27 16.83 -9.48
CA LEU A 179 -10.19 15.40 -9.19
C LEU A 179 -9.69 14.60 -10.40
N ARG A 180 -10.20 14.91 -11.60
CA ARG A 180 -9.68 14.31 -12.85
C ARG A 180 -8.20 14.56 -13.03
N THR A 181 -7.75 15.79 -12.78
CA THR A 181 -6.33 16.15 -12.84
C THR A 181 -5.51 15.37 -11.82
N ALA A 182 -5.99 15.26 -10.58
CA ALA A 182 -5.32 14.48 -9.53
C ALA A 182 -5.17 13.00 -9.93
N TYR A 183 -6.23 12.37 -10.46
CA TYR A 183 -6.15 10.99 -10.95
C TYR A 183 -5.14 10.85 -12.08
N ALA A 184 -5.08 11.79 -13.02
CA ALA A 184 -4.09 11.78 -14.09
C ALA A 184 -2.65 11.83 -13.56
N ARG A 185 -2.38 12.60 -12.49
CA ARG A 185 -1.07 12.61 -11.83
C ARG A 185 -0.74 11.28 -11.14
N GLY A 186 -1.73 10.66 -10.49
CA GLY A 186 -1.58 9.33 -9.92
C GLY A 186 -1.23 8.27 -10.97
N ARG A 187 -1.91 8.30 -12.13
CA ARG A 187 -1.61 7.42 -13.27
C ARG A 187 -0.24 7.67 -13.88
N GLU A 188 0.21 8.92 -13.91
CA GLU A 188 1.54 9.26 -14.40
C GLU A 188 2.65 8.71 -13.48
N LEU A 189 2.48 8.83 -12.16
CA LEU A 189 3.41 8.21 -11.22
C LEU A 189 3.38 6.68 -11.32
N TRP A 190 2.19 6.08 -11.48
CA TRP A 190 2.06 4.64 -11.74
C TRP A 190 2.89 4.22 -12.95
N ARG A 191 2.73 4.93 -14.07
CA ARG A 191 3.45 4.66 -15.32
C ARG A 191 4.97 4.78 -15.17
N GLN A 192 5.44 5.75 -14.38
CA GLN A 192 6.87 5.88 -14.07
C GLN A 192 7.38 4.65 -13.30
N VAL A 193 6.66 4.21 -12.28
CA VAL A 193 7.12 3.15 -11.36
C VAL A 193 7.01 1.76 -11.98
N PHE A 194 5.94 1.51 -12.72
CA PHE A 194 5.62 0.19 -13.26
C PHE A 194 5.89 0.05 -14.75
N GLU A 195 6.37 1.11 -15.43
CA GLU A 195 6.67 1.12 -16.87
C GLU A 195 5.47 0.73 -17.76
N GLN A 196 4.25 0.75 -17.19
CA GLN A 196 3.01 0.35 -17.85
C GLN A 196 1.90 1.33 -17.51
N ALA A 197 1.01 1.58 -18.47
CA ALA A 197 -0.19 2.36 -18.21
C ALA A 197 -1.11 1.62 -17.24
N LEU A 198 -1.84 2.37 -16.42
CA LEU A 198 -2.91 1.82 -15.58
C LEU A 198 -4.18 1.62 -16.44
N ASP A 199 -4.03 1.00 -17.60
CA ASP A 199 -5.06 0.68 -18.57
C ASP A 199 -4.97 -0.82 -18.83
N PHE A 200 -5.34 -1.60 -17.82
CA PHE A 200 -5.45 -3.04 -17.98
C PHE A 200 -6.63 -3.35 -18.91
N SER A 201 -6.31 -3.82 -20.11
CA SER A 201 -7.23 -4.28 -21.14
C SER A 201 -7.78 -5.66 -20.82
#